data_AF-A0A1F3SXH4-F1
#
_entry.id   AF-A0A1F3SXH4-F1
#
_cell.length_a   1.000
_cell.length_b   1.000
_cell.length_c   1.000
_cell.angle_alpha   90.00
_cell.angle_beta   90.00
_cell.angle_gamma   90.00
#
_symmetry.space_group_name_H-M   'P 1'
#
loop_
_entity.id
_entity.type
_entity.pdbx_description
1 polymer ?
#
loop_
_entity_poly.entity_id
_entity_poly.type
_entity_poly.pdbx_seq_one_letter_code
_entity_poly.pdbx_strand_id
1 'polypeptide(L)'
;MKNAFPFFTPIDQAIFESRIVQVGGAVGSELAYQVTRTLLALEKADSSAPVYLYINSPGGEINSGFAIYDTARFIKPEVYTVVCGLAASMGSLIALCAPKERRLSLPNSKFLIHQPLISGAIQGSASDLEINAKEILRTKAKINRIYADETGKSVEEISRFTDRDTWMTAQEALDFGLISRIVKTRAEI
;
A
#
# COMPACT_ATOMS: atom_id res chain seq x y z
N MET A 1 1.48 5.18 -33.42
CA MET A 1 2.16 3.94 -32.98
C MET A 1 1.11 3.01 -32.42
N LYS A 2 1.16 1.72 -32.75
CA LYS A 2 0.13 0.74 -32.40
C LYS A 2 0.08 0.57 -30.87
N ASN A 3 -0.93 1.14 -30.22
CA ASN A 3 -1.35 0.75 -28.87
C ASN A 3 -1.96 -0.64 -28.96
N ALA A 4 -1.12 -1.65 -29.09
CA ALA A 4 -1.51 -3.02 -28.81
C ALA A 4 -1.65 -3.10 -27.29
N PHE A 5 -2.89 -3.04 -26.79
CA PHE A 5 -3.19 -3.56 -25.46
C PHE A 5 -2.57 -4.96 -25.39
N PRO A 6 -1.73 -5.28 -24.39
CA PRO A 6 -1.16 -6.60 -24.32
C PRO A 6 -2.32 -7.59 -24.22
N PHE A 7 -2.35 -8.55 -25.15
CA PHE A 7 -3.21 -9.71 -25.00
C PHE A 7 -2.96 -10.31 -23.63
N PHE A 8 -4.03 -10.59 -22.90
CA PHE A 8 -4.00 -11.27 -21.62
C PHE A 8 -3.10 -12.51 -21.73
N THR A 9 -1.95 -12.49 -21.07
CA THR A 9 -0.98 -13.56 -21.20
C THR A 9 -1.44 -14.78 -20.38
N PRO A 10 -0.93 -15.98 -20.67
CA PRO A 10 -1.17 -17.14 -19.80
C PRO A 10 -0.78 -16.88 -18.33
N ILE A 11 0.22 -16.01 -18.09
CA ILE A 11 0.62 -15.61 -16.73
C ILE A 11 -0.43 -14.69 -16.11
N ASP A 12 -0.95 -13.71 -16.85
CA ASP A 12 -2.02 -12.81 -16.37
C ASP A 12 -3.28 -13.61 -16.01
N GLN A 13 -3.61 -14.62 -16.83
CA GLN A 13 -4.70 -15.55 -16.55
C GLN A 13 -4.47 -16.33 -15.27
N ALA A 14 -3.31 -16.97 -15.12
CA ALA A 14 -2.99 -17.76 -13.93
C ALA A 14 -3.02 -16.90 -12.65
N ILE A 15 -2.55 -15.66 -12.71
CA ILE A 15 -2.56 -14.72 -11.58
C ILE A 15 -3.99 -14.26 -11.26
N PHE A 16 -4.80 -13.93 -12.27
CA PHE A 16 -6.19 -13.53 -12.09
C PHE A 16 -7.04 -14.67 -11.50
N GLU A 17 -6.92 -15.88 -12.05
CA GLU A 17 -7.59 -17.09 -11.52
C GLU A 17 -7.12 -17.43 -10.10
N SER A 18 -5.85 -17.16 -9.79
CA SER A 18 -5.31 -17.27 -8.43
C SER A 18 -5.76 -16.15 -7.49
N ARG A 19 -6.49 -15.14 -7.99
CA ARG A 19 -6.95 -13.95 -7.26
C ARG A 19 -5.81 -13.16 -6.60
N ILE A 20 -4.66 -13.16 -7.26
CA ILE A 20 -3.47 -12.44 -6.83
C ILE A 20 -3.40 -11.10 -7.56
N VAL A 21 -3.11 -10.03 -6.82
CA VAL A 21 -2.85 -8.70 -7.38
C VAL A 21 -1.47 -8.26 -6.92
N GLN A 22 -0.61 -7.88 -7.86
CA GLN A 22 0.74 -7.43 -7.56
C GLN A 22 0.79 -5.91 -7.42
N VAL A 23 1.32 -5.44 -6.30
CA VAL A 23 1.68 -4.04 -6.05
C VAL A 23 3.20 -3.97 -6.05
N GLY A 24 3.78 -4.04 -7.25
CA GLY A 24 5.23 -4.12 -7.48
C GLY A 24 5.80 -2.82 -8.06
N GLY A 25 6.96 -2.39 -7.52
CA GLY A 25 7.65 -1.20 -8.00
C GLY A 25 7.07 0.11 -7.45
N ALA A 26 7.48 1.24 -8.04
CA ALA A 26 7.08 2.57 -7.58
C ALA A 26 5.58 2.80 -7.77
N VAL A 27 4.93 3.38 -6.75
CA VAL A 27 3.51 3.73 -6.81
C VAL A 27 3.35 5.01 -7.65
N GLY A 28 2.55 4.92 -8.71
CA GLY A 28 2.15 6.02 -9.57
C GLY A 28 0.86 5.70 -10.32
N SER A 29 0.38 6.63 -11.16
CA SER A 29 -0.95 6.53 -11.76
C SER A 29 -1.19 5.25 -12.56
N GLU A 30 -0.18 4.76 -13.29
CA GLU A 30 -0.30 3.53 -14.09
C GLU A 30 -0.49 2.29 -13.20
N LEU A 31 0.34 2.13 -12.16
CA LEU A 31 0.22 1.02 -11.22
C LEU A 31 -1.14 1.08 -10.50
N ALA A 32 -1.54 2.27 -10.05
CA ALA A 32 -2.84 2.45 -9.40
C ALA A 32 -4.00 2.11 -10.33
N TYR A 33 -3.95 2.53 -11.59
CA TYR A 33 -4.95 2.17 -12.59
C TYR A 33 -5.03 0.65 -12.79
N GLN A 34 -3.90 -0.03 -12.94
CA GLN A 34 -3.86 -1.48 -13.15
C GLN A 34 -4.39 -2.24 -11.92
N VAL A 35 -3.93 -1.88 -10.73
CA VAL A 35 -4.34 -2.54 -9.48
C VAL A 35 -5.84 -2.33 -9.22
N THR A 36 -6.33 -1.10 -9.29
CA THR A 36 -7.76 -0.80 -9.03
C THR A 36 -8.68 -1.47 -10.05
N ARG A 37 -8.31 -1.47 -11.33
CA ARG A 37 -9.03 -2.20 -12.38
C ARG A 37 -9.07 -3.71 -12.11
N THR A 38 -7.96 -4.31 -11.72
CA THR A 38 -7.91 -5.75 -11.41
C THR A 38 -8.77 -6.10 -10.19
N LEU A 39 -8.75 -5.27 -9.14
CA LEU A 39 -9.59 -5.47 -7.95
C LEU A 39 -11.09 -5.48 -8.29
N LEU A 40 -11.55 -4.50 -9.07
CA LEU A 40 -12.94 -4.42 -9.52
C LEU A 40 -13.32 -5.61 -10.43
N ALA A 41 -12.39 -6.05 -11.28
CA ALA A 41 -12.59 -7.23 -12.13
C ALA A 41 -12.70 -8.52 -11.30
N LEU A 42 -11.88 -8.69 -10.26
CA LEU A 42 -11.91 -9.85 -9.37
C LEU A 42 -13.20 -9.91 -8.54
N GLU A 43 -13.69 -8.76 -8.07
CA GLU A 43 -15.00 -8.65 -7.40
C GLU A 43 -16.14 -9.05 -8.35
N LYS A 44 -16.11 -8.57 -9.60
CA LYS A 44 -17.12 -8.94 -10.60
C LYS A 44 -17.10 -10.42 -10.95
N ALA A 45 -15.92 -11.03 -11.01
CA ALA A 45 -15.74 -12.45 -11.31
C ALA A 45 -16.26 -13.34 -10.18
N ASP A 46 -15.91 -13.01 -8.93
CA ASP A 46 -16.43 -13.66 -7.73
C ASP A 46 -16.32 -12.71 -6.54
N SER A 47 -17.46 -12.26 -6.02
CA SER A 47 -17.52 -11.30 -4.91
C SER A 47 -17.36 -11.95 -3.53
N SER A 48 -17.29 -13.29 -3.46
CA SER A 48 -17.21 -14.05 -2.21
C SER A 48 -15.81 -14.59 -1.93
N ALA A 49 -15.02 -14.87 -2.96
CA ALA A 49 -13.67 -15.40 -2.82
C ALA A 49 -12.65 -14.30 -2.44
N PRO A 50 -11.68 -14.58 -1.55
CA PRO A 50 -10.70 -13.61 -1.10
C PRO A 50 -9.75 -13.15 -2.22
N VAL A 51 -9.12 -11.99 -2.04
CA VAL A 51 -8.12 -11.41 -2.93
C VAL A 51 -6.82 -11.18 -2.18
N TYR A 52 -5.68 -11.50 -2.81
CA TYR A 52 -4.37 -11.41 -2.19
C TYR A 52 -3.50 -10.34 -2.87
N LEU A 53 -3.20 -9.27 -2.14
CA LEU A 53 -2.31 -8.21 -2.59
C LEU A 53 -0.87 -8.54 -2.19
N TYR A 54 -0.03 -8.83 -3.18
CA TYR A 54 1.40 -9.07 -2.97
C TYR A 54 2.15 -7.76 -3.17
N ILE A 55 2.78 -7.26 -2.09
CA ILE A 55 3.36 -5.92 -2.04
C ILE A 55 4.88 -6.02 -2.05
N ASN A 56 5.48 -5.39 -3.06
CA ASN A 56 6.92 -5.17 -3.16
C ASN A 56 7.17 -3.79 -3.74
N SER A 57 7.07 -2.76 -2.91
CA SER A 57 7.06 -1.37 -3.35
C SER A 57 7.93 -0.47 -2.47
N PRO A 58 8.76 0.41 -3.07
CA PRO A 58 9.41 1.51 -2.37
C PRO A 58 8.43 2.66 -2.01
N GLY A 59 7.14 2.52 -2.35
CA GLY A 59 6.15 3.59 -2.28
C GLY A 59 6.18 4.49 -3.51
N GLY A 60 5.67 5.71 -3.37
CA GLY A 60 5.56 6.65 -4.47
C GLY A 60 4.47 7.69 -4.22
N GLU A 61 3.72 8.03 -5.27
CA GLU A 61 2.72 9.08 -5.25
C GLU A 61 1.58 8.77 -4.26
N ILE A 62 1.27 9.75 -3.40
CA ILE A 62 0.30 9.64 -2.30
C ILE A 62 -1.12 9.36 -2.83
N ASN A 63 -1.58 10.11 -3.83
CA ASN A 63 -2.93 9.97 -4.36
C ASN A 63 -3.13 8.62 -5.08
N SER A 64 -2.15 8.20 -5.88
CA SER A 64 -2.14 6.86 -6.49
C SER A 64 -2.15 5.75 -5.43
N GLY A 65 -1.42 5.93 -4.32
CA GLY A 65 -1.47 4.98 -3.22
C GLY A 65 -2.80 4.96 -2.48
N PHE A 66 -3.45 6.12 -2.28
CA PHE A 66 -4.82 6.17 -1.73
C PHE A 66 -5.85 5.53 -2.65
N ALA A 67 -5.72 5.68 -3.97
CA ALA A 67 -6.60 5.00 -4.92
C ALA A 67 -6.55 3.46 -4.74
N ILE A 68 -5.34 2.90 -4.57
CA ILE A 68 -5.17 1.46 -4.28
C ILE A 68 -5.74 1.11 -2.90
N TYR A 69 -5.35 1.85 -1.87
CA TYR A 69 -5.74 1.60 -0.47
C TYR A 69 -7.27 1.61 -0.30
N ASP A 70 -7.94 2.65 -0.80
CA ASP A 70 -9.39 2.82 -0.65
C ASP A 70 -10.15 1.80 -1.51
N THR A 71 -9.69 1.51 -2.74
CA THR A 71 -10.36 0.50 -3.59
C THR A 71 -10.27 -0.89 -2.95
N ALA A 72 -9.11 -1.27 -2.42
CA ALA A 72 -8.96 -2.56 -1.74
C ALA A 72 -9.85 -2.70 -0.50
N ARG A 73 -10.15 -1.60 0.20
CA ARG A 73 -11.09 -1.56 1.34
C ARG A 73 -12.55 -1.51 0.92
N PHE A 74 -12.82 -0.99 -0.27
CA PHE A 74 -14.16 -0.74 -0.78
C PHE A 74 -14.80 -1.99 -1.40
N ILE A 75 -14.00 -2.83 -2.08
CA ILE A 75 -14.52 -4.05 -2.71
C ILE A 75 -15.07 -5.04 -1.68
N LYS A 76 -16.06 -5.82 -2.08
CA LYS A 76 -16.71 -6.83 -1.21
C LYS A 76 -15.81 -8.01 -0.82
N PRO A 77 -14.95 -8.58 -1.70
CA PRO A 77 -14.03 -9.64 -1.31
C PRO A 77 -13.17 -9.31 -0.11
N GLU A 78 -12.90 -10.32 0.72
CA GLU A 78 -11.89 -10.16 1.77
C GLU A 78 -10.51 -9.96 1.16
N VAL A 79 -9.84 -8.87 1.55
CA VAL A 79 -8.47 -8.59 1.11
C VAL A 79 -7.46 -9.09 2.14
N TYR A 80 -6.44 -9.78 1.65
CA TYR A 80 -5.21 -10.13 2.36
C TYR A 80 -4.05 -9.34 1.76
N THR A 81 -3.15 -8.84 2.61
CA THR A 81 -1.90 -8.22 2.16
C THR A 81 -0.73 -9.13 2.52
N VAL A 82 0.18 -9.33 1.56
CA VAL A 82 1.38 -10.14 1.74
C VAL A 82 2.58 -9.31 1.30
N VAL A 83 3.37 -8.84 2.26
CA VAL A 83 4.60 -8.10 1.95
C VAL A 83 5.71 -9.08 1.59
N CYS A 84 6.19 -8.98 0.35
CA CYS A 84 7.23 -9.83 -0.23
C CYS A 84 8.39 -8.96 -0.76
N GLY A 85 9.34 -8.62 0.11
CA GLY A 85 10.51 -7.80 -0.25
C GLY A 85 10.49 -6.46 0.48
N LEU A 86 9.72 -5.49 -0.01
CA LEU A 86 9.67 -4.14 0.57
C LEU A 86 8.23 -3.60 0.66
N ALA A 87 7.89 -3.02 1.79
CA ALA A 87 6.75 -2.12 1.92
C ALA A 87 7.22 -0.80 2.55
N ALA A 88 7.60 0.17 1.71
CA ALA A 88 8.08 1.47 2.15
C ALA A 88 7.11 2.59 1.78
N SER A 89 7.01 3.63 2.60
CA SER A 89 6.25 4.84 2.30
C SER A 89 4.77 4.52 1.96
N MET A 90 4.27 4.86 0.76
CA MET A 90 2.93 4.45 0.34
C MET A 90 2.76 2.94 0.21
N GLY A 91 3.83 2.17 0.01
CA GLY A 91 3.79 0.70 0.02
C GLY A 91 3.43 0.13 1.40
N SER A 92 3.97 0.70 2.49
CA SER A 92 3.58 0.31 3.86
C SER A 92 2.16 0.76 4.19
N LEU A 93 1.71 1.92 3.71
CA LEU A 93 0.32 2.35 3.89
C LEU A 93 -0.66 1.43 3.14
N ILE A 94 -0.37 1.08 1.87
CA ILE A 94 -1.19 0.12 1.10
C ILE A 94 -1.28 -1.23 1.82
N ALA A 95 -0.21 -1.69 2.48
CA ALA A 95 -0.25 -2.94 3.25
C ALA A 95 -1.27 -2.93 4.40
N LEU A 96 -1.68 -1.74 4.86
CA LEU A 96 -2.71 -1.56 5.89
C LEU A 96 -4.13 -1.56 5.33
N CYS A 97 -4.34 -1.75 4.03
CA CYS A 97 -5.69 -1.78 3.45
C CYS A 97 -6.52 -2.96 3.98
N ALA A 98 -5.89 -4.06 4.38
CA ALA A 98 -6.55 -5.19 5.00
C ALA A 98 -6.63 -5.04 6.54
N PRO A 99 -7.68 -5.59 7.18
CA PRO A 99 -7.72 -5.78 8.63
C PRO A 99 -6.48 -6.51 9.15
N LYS A 100 -6.06 -6.20 10.38
CA LYS A 100 -4.76 -6.60 10.94
C LYS A 100 -4.50 -8.10 10.82
N GLU A 101 -5.49 -8.93 11.11
CA GLU A 101 -5.45 -10.39 11.05
C GLU A 101 -5.16 -10.96 9.65
N ARG A 102 -5.34 -10.15 8.58
CA ARG A 102 -5.06 -10.51 7.18
C ARG A 102 -3.81 -9.83 6.60
N ARG A 103 -3.02 -9.14 7.43
CA ARG A 103 -1.75 -8.51 7.05
C ARG A 103 -0.57 -9.42 7.34
N LEU A 104 0.07 -9.92 6.29
CA LEU A 104 1.12 -10.93 6.35
C LEU A 104 2.44 -10.39 5.78
N SER A 105 3.55 -11.01 6.19
CA SER A 105 4.86 -10.74 5.61
C SER A 105 5.65 -12.01 5.39
N LEU A 106 6.49 -12.01 4.35
CA LEU A 106 7.57 -12.99 4.22
C LEU A 106 8.73 -12.65 5.16
N PRO A 107 9.60 -13.61 5.52
CA PRO A 107 10.58 -13.44 6.60
C PRO A 107 11.65 -12.38 6.34
N ASN A 108 12.06 -12.21 5.09
CA ASN A 108 13.13 -11.29 4.69
C ASN A 108 12.63 -9.90 4.26
N SER A 109 11.32 -9.66 4.38
CA SER A 109 10.75 -8.38 3.99
C SER A 109 11.19 -7.26 4.92
N LYS A 110 11.27 -6.05 4.36
CA LYS A 110 11.49 -4.81 5.10
C LYS A 110 10.31 -3.88 4.99
N PHE A 111 10.16 -3.05 6.01
CA PHE A 111 9.18 -1.98 6.08
C PHE A 111 9.89 -0.65 6.29
N LEU A 112 9.35 0.40 5.71
CA LEU A 112 9.77 1.76 6.00
C LEU A 112 8.54 2.67 6.13
N ILE A 113 8.49 3.42 7.22
CA ILE A 113 7.52 4.49 7.42
C ILE A 113 8.25 5.81 7.60
N HIS A 114 7.68 6.87 7.08
CA HIS A 114 8.18 8.23 7.13
C HIS A 114 7.03 9.18 6.77
N GLN A 115 7.22 10.47 7.04
CA GLN A 115 6.27 11.52 6.70
C GLN A 115 6.17 11.71 5.18
N PRO A 116 5.07 12.26 4.65
CA PRO A 116 4.98 12.54 3.23
C PRO A 116 6.06 13.54 2.80
N LEU A 117 6.60 13.31 1.61
CA LEU A 117 7.63 14.17 1.00
C LEU A 117 7.08 14.83 -0.25
N ILE A 118 7.55 16.04 -0.51
CA ILE A 118 7.44 16.67 -1.82
C ILE A 118 8.72 16.35 -2.57
N SER A 119 8.60 15.60 -3.67
CA SER A 119 9.73 15.36 -4.57
C SER A 119 9.88 16.56 -5.50
N GLY A 120 11.01 17.26 -5.42
CA GLY A 120 11.29 18.46 -6.22
C GLY A 120 11.05 19.77 -5.47
N ALA A 121 11.03 20.88 -6.20
CA ALA A 121 10.82 22.21 -5.65
C ALA A 121 9.42 22.74 -5.97
N ILE A 122 8.74 23.30 -4.97
CA ILE A 122 7.52 24.08 -5.20
C ILE A 122 7.95 25.50 -5.53
N GLN A 123 7.43 26.04 -6.63
CA GLN A 123 7.65 27.42 -7.06
C GLN A 123 6.29 28.07 -7.30
N GLY A 124 6.15 29.34 -6.91
CA GLY A 124 4.89 30.07 -7.04
C GLY A 124 4.88 31.35 -6.21
N SER A 125 3.74 32.04 -6.18
CA SER A 125 3.52 33.19 -5.31
C SER A 125 3.53 32.79 -3.83
N ALA A 126 3.63 33.77 -2.93
CA ALA A 126 3.54 33.51 -1.49
C ALA A 126 2.24 32.75 -1.11
N SER A 127 1.12 33.09 -1.75
CA SER A 127 -0.16 32.41 -1.56
C SER A 127 -0.12 30.95 -2.03
N ASP A 128 0.54 30.65 -3.16
CA ASP A 128 0.68 29.28 -3.66
C ASP A 128 1.52 28.43 -2.71
N LEU A 129 2.60 28.99 -2.17
CA LEU A 129 3.46 28.30 -1.20
C LEU A 129 2.71 28.01 0.10
N GLU A 130 1.92 28.97 0.59
CA GLU A 130 1.10 28.78 1.79
C GLU A 130 0.05 27.66 1.61
N ILE A 131 -0.64 27.64 0.46
CA ILE A 131 -1.64 26.61 0.15
C ILE A 131 -1.00 25.21 0.15
N ASN A 132 0.13 25.05 -0.54
CA ASN A 132 0.81 23.76 -0.62
C ASN A 132 1.37 23.31 0.74
N ALA A 133 1.92 24.23 1.53
CA ALA A 133 2.39 23.94 2.88
C ALA A 133 1.26 23.45 3.79
N LYS A 134 0.08 24.08 3.71
CA LYS A 134 -1.11 23.62 4.47
C LYS A 134 -1.56 22.23 4.02
N GLU A 135 -1.57 21.95 2.72
CA GLU A 135 -2.02 20.66 2.20
C GLU A 135 -1.07 19.50 2.56
N ILE A 136 0.25 19.70 2.48
CA ILE A 136 1.21 18.65 2.87
C ILE A 136 1.15 18.37 4.38
N LEU A 137 0.93 19.40 5.22
CA LEU A 137 0.72 19.23 6.66
C LEU A 137 -0.58 18.47 6.97
N ARG A 138 -1.67 18.78 6.25
CA ARG A 138 -2.93 18.03 6.34
C ARG A 138 -2.74 16.56 5.94
N THR A 139 -2.00 16.33 4.86
CA THR A 139 -1.67 14.98 4.39
C THR A 139 -0.83 14.22 5.41
N LYS A 140 0.18 14.86 6.02
CA LYS A 140 0.98 14.29 7.12
C LYS A 140 0.09 13.86 8.28
N ALA A 141 -0.82 14.74 8.72
CA ALA A 141 -1.76 14.42 9.80
C ALA A 141 -2.68 13.25 9.46
N LYS A 142 -3.21 13.20 8.23
CA LYS A 142 -4.05 12.09 7.73
C LYS A 142 -3.29 10.76 7.75
N ILE A 143 -2.07 10.73 7.21
CA ILE A 143 -1.24 9.51 7.15
C ILE A 143 -0.91 9.01 8.56
N ASN A 144 -0.50 9.92 9.46
CA ASN A 144 -0.21 9.53 10.85
C ASN A 144 -1.45 8.98 11.57
N ARG A 145 -2.64 9.55 11.31
CA ARG A 145 -3.91 9.03 11.85
C ARG A 145 -4.18 7.61 11.34
N ILE A 146 -4.03 7.36 10.05
CA ILE A 146 -4.23 6.02 9.46
C ILE A 146 -3.30 4.99 10.13
N TYR A 147 -2.00 5.30 10.24
CA TYR A 147 -1.06 4.41 10.92
C TYR A 147 -1.43 4.18 12.39
N ALA A 148 -1.88 5.22 13.11
CA ALA A 148 -2.29 5.11 14.51
C ALA A 148 -3.50 4.16 14.64
N ASP A 149 -4.54 4.41 13.85
CA ASP A 149 -5.79 3.63 13.86
C ASP A 149 -5.52 2.16 13.49
N GLU A 150 -4.65 1.91 12.51
CA GLU A 150 -4.38 0.56 12.00
C GLU A 150 -3.36 -0.23 12.85
N THR A 151 -2.49 0.44 13.61
CA THR A 151 -1.50 -0.23 14.48
C THR A 151 -1.95 -0.33 15.94
N GLY A 152 -2.89 0.52 16.36
CA GLY A 152 -3.32 0.68 17.75
C GLY A 152 -2.41 1.57 18.60
N LYS A 153 -1.43 2.26 17.98
CA LYS A 153 -0.56 3.22 18.65
C LYS A 153 -1.18 4.61 18.69
N SER A 154 -0.72 5.47 19.61
CA SER A 154 -1.17 6.86 19.61
C SER A 154 -0.63 7.64 18.40
N VAL A 155 -1.29 8.72 18.00
CA VAL A 155 -0.80 9.58 16.90
C VAL A 155 0.55 10.21 17.25
N GLU A 156 0.79 10.51 18.52
CA GLU A 156 2.05 11.05 19.03
C GLU A 156 3.18 10.02 18.94
N GLU A 157 2.90 8.74 19.19
CA GLU A 157 3.85 7.66 18.95
C GLU A 157 4.17 7.54 17.47
N ILE A 158 3.16 7.43 16.61
CA ILE A 158 3.34 7.33 15.16
C ILE A 158 4.13 8.52 14.62
N SER A 159 3.82 9.74 15.05
CA SER A 159 4.50 10.94 14.58
C SER A 159 5.98 10.94 14.91
N ARG A 160 6.43 10.26 15.97
CA ARG A 160 7.86 10.11 16.28
C ARG A 160 8.54 9.13 15.32
N PHE A 161 7.86 8.02 14.99
CA PHE A 161 8.39 7.03 14.06
C PHE A 161 8.31 7.49 12.59
N THR A 162 7.42 8.41 12.23
CA THR A 162 7.33 8.94 10.87
C THR A 162 8.11 10.23 10.66
N ASP A 163 8.63 10.89 11.71
CA ASP A 163 9.37 12.16 11.51
C ASP A 163 10.63 11.98 10.65
N ARG A 164 11.26 10.81 10.72
CA ARG A 164 12.35 10.40 9.82
C ARG A 164 12.10 8.97 9.36
N ASP A 165 12.95 8.52 8.45
CA ASP A 165 12.94 7.14 7.99
C ASP A 165 13.10 6.16 9.16
N THR A 166 12.04 5.40 9.44
CA THR A 166 12.09 4.25 10.34
C THR A 166 12.05 2.98 9.53
N TRP A 167 13.18 2.27 9.50
CA TRP A 167 13.30 0.94 8.91
C TRP A 167 12.94 -0.13 9.93
N MET A 168 12.21 -1.15 9.47
CA MET A 168 11.83 -2.31 10.28
C MET A 168 12.04 -3.60 9.48
N THR A 169 12.54 -4.61 10.15
CA THR A 169 12.47 -6.02 9.73
C THR A 169 11.02 -6.53 9.79
N ALA A 170 10.75 -7.70 9.22
CA ALA A 170 9.45 -8.34 9.36
C ALA A 170 9.04 -8.56 10.83
N GLN A 171 10.00 -8.92 11.70
CA GLN A 171 9.73 -9.09 13.13
C GLN A 171 9.39 -7.76 13.81
N GLU A 172 10.17 -6.72 13.58
CA GLU A 172 9.88 -5.39 14.13
C GLU A 172 8.54 -4.84 13.61
N ALA A 173 8.19 -5.09 12.35
CA ALA A 173 6.90 -4.69 11.78
C ALA A 173 5.72 -5.45 12.41
N LEU A 174 5.92 -6.72 12.79
CA LEU A 174 4.96 -7.52 13.55
C LEU A 174 4.76 -6.92 14.95
N ASP A 175 5.86 -6.68 15.66
CA ASP A 175 5.84 -6.11 17.02
C ASP A 175 5.28 -4.68 17.02
N PHE A 176 5.53 -3.91 15.96
CA PHE A 176 4.96 -2.58 15.73
C PHE A 176 3.45 -2.63 15.45
N GLY A 177 2.94 -3.75 14.93
CA GLY A 177 1.54 -3.93 14.58
C GLY A 177 1.19 -3.60 13.13
N LEU A 178 2.17 -3.41 12.24
CA LEU A 178 1.94 -3.24 10.80
C LEU A 178 1.42 -4.52 10.15
N ILE A 179 1.84 -5.67 10.66
CA ILE A 179 1.38 -7.00 10.23
C ILE A 179 0.90 -7.82 11.44
N SER A 180 0.23 -8.94 11.20
CA SER A 180 -0.17 -9.88 12.24
C SER A 180 0.64 -11.17 12.26
N ARG A 181 1.18 -11.60 11.10
CA ARG A 181 1.91 -12.87 11.01
C ARG A 181 3.04 -12.80 9.98
N ILE A 182 4.11 -13.54 10.25
CA ILE A 182 5.18 -13.83 9.30
C ILE A 182 4.96 -15.26 8.81
N VAL A 183 4.88 -15.45 7.49
CA VAL A 183 4.60 -16.75 6.86
C VAL A 183 5.77 -17.20 5.98
N LYS A 184 6.04 -18.51 5.94
CA LYS A 184 7.15 -19.08 5.15
C LYS A 184 6.69 -19.79 3.89
N THR A 185 5.46 -20.28 3.90
CA THR A 185 4.86 -21.09 2.84
C THR A 185 3.46 -20.60 2.54
N ARG A 186 2.98 -20.89 1.32
CA ARG A 186 1.63 -20.51 0.90
C ARG A 186 0.52 -21.21 1.68
N ALA A 187 0.80 -22.39 2.25
CA ALA A 187 -0.17 -23.15 3.04
C ALA A 187 -0.50 -22.51 4.40
N GLU A 188 0.24 -21.47 4.81
CA GLU A 188 0.01 -20.74 6.06
C GLU A 188 -0.97 -19.56 5.91
N ILE A 189 -1.37 -19.25 4.66
CA ILE A 189 -2.29 -18.18 4.25
C ILE A 189 -3.66 -18.82 3.98
#